data_AF-A0A7W4EGH9-F1
#
_entry.id   AF-A0A7W4EGH9-F1
#
_cell.length_a   1.000
_cell.length_b   1.000
_cell.length_c   1.000
_cell.angle_alpha   90.00
_cell.angle_beta   90.00
_cell.angle_gamma   90.00
#
_symmetry.space_group_name_H-M   'P 1'
#
loop_
_entity.id
_entity.type
_entity.pdbx_description
1 polymer ?
#
loop_
_entity_poly.entity_id
_entity_poly.type
_entity_poly.pdbx_seq_one_letter_code
_entity_poly.pdbx_strand_id
1 'polypeptide(L)'
;MKFTRITALLGLAQLTFHAGVFGTQKPFAKLSEEDLEKIENALAGLESEGMAEELEKTKQSLSDAVTNLEVVKKNSEETAQAVEAALETAGLKEEAKESVVENIALLGEKCKEFGGSKNRHSVVENDGKEVSENGLIGGFMNPEDEHNKLLQKIKK
;
A
#
# COMPACT_ATOMS: atom_id res chain seq x y z
N MET A 1 1.07 45.07 -23.96
CA MET A 1 2.34 45.72 -23.53
C MET A 1 3.51 45.03 -24.23
N LYS A 2 4.47 45.77 -24.78
CA LYS A 2 5.54 45.22 -25.66
C LYS A 2 6.62 44.42 -24.91
N PHE A 3 6.68 44.52 -23.57
CA PHE A 3 7.71 43.88 -22.74
C PHE A 3 7.16 43.37 -21.39
N THR A 4 6.01 42.70 -21.39
CA THR A 4 5.32 42.23 -20.16
C THR A 4 6.21 41.41 -19.22
N ARG A 5 7.10 40.57 -19.77
CA ARG A 5 8.03 39.74 -18.97
C ARG A 5 9.07 40.58 -18.24
N ILE A 6 9.59 41.63 -18.88
CA ILE A 6 10.62 42.51 -18.29
C ILE A 6 9.99 43.40 -17.22
N THR A 7 8.79 43.94 -17.48
CA THR A 7 8.03 44.69 -16.46
C THR A 7 7.69 43.83 -15.26
N ALA A 8 7.32 42.56 -15.47
CA ALA A 8 7.04 41.62 -14.38
C ALA A 8 8.30 41.29 -13.57
N LEU A 9 9.42 41.02 -14.24
CA LEU A 9 10.70 40.70 -13.59
C LEU A 9 11.21 41.85 -12.71
N LEU A 10 11.04 43.09 -13.17
CA LEU A 10 11.50 44.30 -12.49
C LEU A 10 10.47 44.87 -11.50
N GLY A 11 9.31 44.24 -11.33
CA GLY A 11 8.23 44.77 -10.48
C GLY A 11 7.65 46.12 -10.95
N LEU A 12 7.83 46.48 -12.23
CA LEU A 12 7.41 47.76 -12.78
C LEU A 12 5.98 47.68 -13.33
N ALA A 13 5.15 48.69 -13.03
CA ALA A 13 3.79 48.78 -13.57
C ALA A 13 3.76 48.93 -15.11
N GLN A 14 4.70 49.70 -15.68
CA GLN A 14 4.94 49.74 -17.12
C GLN A 14 6.35 50.27 -17.44
N LEU A 15 6.86 49.94 -18.63
CA LEU A 15 8.05 50.57 -19.22
C LEU A 15 7.62 51.72 -20.14
N THR A 16 7.97 52.95 -19.77
CA THR A 16 7.73 54.14 -20.60
C THR A 16 8.90 54.38 -21.56
N PHE A 17 8.61 54.34 -22.86
CA PHE A 17 9.59 54.61 -23.91
C PHE A 17 9.49 56.06 -24.35
N HIS A 18 10.62 56.75 -24.33
CA HIS A 18 10.78 58.11 -24.81
C HIS A 18 11.42 58.03 -26.20
N ALA A 19 10.76 58.62 -27.19
CA ALA A 19 11.33 58.81 -28.52
C ALA A 19 12.03 60.17 -28.57
N GLY A 20 13.18 60.26 -29.26
CA GLY A 20 13.83 61.53 -29.52
C GLY A 20 12.94 62.46 -30.35
N VAL A 21 13.03 63.78 -30.11
CA VAL A 21 12.24 64.82 -30.82
C VAL A 21 12.44 64.77 -32.34
N PHE A 22 13.60 64.28 -32.78
CA PHE A 22 13.89 63.97 -34.17
C PHE A 22 13.77 62.46 -34.35
N GLY A 23 12.80 62.01 -35.16
CA GLY A 23 12.40 60.61 -35.37
C GLY A 23 13.47 59.65 -35.93
N THR A 24 14.75 59.98 -35.78
CA THR A 24 15.91 59.16 -36.14
C THR A 24 16.45 58.34 -34.95
N GLN A 25 16.03 58.63 -33.72
CA GLN A 25 16.50 57.91 -32.53
C GLN A 25 15.54 56.78 -32.12
N LYS A 26 16.11 55.60 -31.85
CA LYS A 26 15.37 54.45 -31.32
C LYS A 26 14.77 54.80 -29.94
N PRO A 27 13.54 54.37 -29.64
CA PRO A 27 12.92 54.64 -28.35
C PRO A 27 13.76 54.05 -27.21
N PHE A 28 13.99 54.84 -26.16
CA PHE A 28 14.73 54.42 -24.96
C PHE A 28 13.85 54.59 -23.72
N ALA A 29 14.02 53.72 -22.72
CA ALA A 29 13.38 53.88 -21.42
C ALA A 29 14.36 54.56 -20.46
N LYS A 30 13.88 55.52 -19.66
CA LYS A 30 14.61 56.10 -18.53
C LYS A 30 13.86 55.72 -17.27
N LEU A 31 14.60 55.28 -16.26
CA LEU A 31 14.08 54.99 -14.93
C LEU A 31 14.49 56.13 -14.01
N SER A 32 13.57 56.59 -13.17
CA SER A 32 13.90 57.55 -12.11
C SER A 32 14.61 56.83 -10.96
N GLU A 33 15.21 57.59 -10.05
CA GLU A 33 15.82 57.05 -8.83
C GLU A 33 14.79 56.28 -7.98
N GLU A 34 13.56 56.78 -7.86
CA GLU A 34 12.45 56.07 -7.20
C GLU A 34 12.07 54.76 -7.90
N ASP A 35 12.15 54.71 -9.23
CA ASP A 35 11.88 53.48 -9.98
C ASP A 35 13.01 52.44 -9.78
N LEU A 36 14.26 52.90 -9.68
CA LEU A 36 15.40 52.04 -9.35
C LEU A 36 15.31 51.51 -7.92
N GLU A 37 14.89 52.34 -6.95
CA GLU A 37 14.73 51.93 -5.56
C GLU A 37 13.59 50.91 -5.38
N LYS A 38 12.50 51.03 -6.15
CA LYS A 38 11.44 50.01 -6.20
C LYS A 38 11.93 48.68 -6.77
N ILE A 39 12.74 48.74 -7.84
CA ILE A 39 13.35 47.56 -8.45
C ILE A 39 14.30 46.89 -7.45
N GLU A 40 15.12 47.66 -6.75
CA GLU A 40 16.09 47.13 -5.77
C GLU A 40 15.39 46.47 -4.59
N ASN A 41 14.35 47.10 -4.04
CA ASN A 41 13.54 46.51 -2.97
C ASN A 41 12.81 45.23 -3.43
N ALA A 42 12.32 45.20 -4.67
CA ALA A 42 11.70 44.01 -5.24
C ALA A 42 12.71 42.88 -5.48
N LEU A 43 13.94 43.21 -5.92
CA LEU A 43 15.04 42.27 -6.11
C LEU A 43 15.57 41.73 -4.79
N ALA A 44 15.67 42.55 -3.74
CA ALA A 44 16.03 42.09 -2.40
C ALA A 44 15.04 41.05 -1.84
N GLY A 45 13.75 41.14 -2.24
CA GLY A 45 12.74 40.12 -1.93
C GLY A 45 12.89 38.81 -2.73
N LEU A 46 13.56 38.85 -3.89
CA LEU A 46 13.85 37.69 -4.74
C LEU A 46 15.21 37.06 -4.44
N GLU A 47 16.19 37.85 -3.97
CA GLU A 47 17.49 37.40 -3.44
C GLU A 47 17.39 36.80 -2.03
N SER A 48 16.21 36.32 -1.62
CA SER A 48 16.14 35.58 -0.37
C SER A 48 16.95 34.30 -0.54
N GLU A 49 18.07 34.20 0.18
CA GLU A 49 18.90 33.00 0.36
C GLU A 49 18.05 31.75 0.69
N GLY A 50 16.82 31.94 1.20
CA GLY A 50 15.82 30.91 1.40
C GLY A 50 15.32 30.20 0.14
N MET A 51 15.28 30.82 -1.04
CA MET A 51 14.74 30.15 -2.25
C MET A 51 15.68 29.07 -2.80
N ALA A 52 17.00 29.31 -2.74
CA ALA A 52 17.99 28.30 -3.12
C ALA A 52 18.02 27.15 -2.11
N GLU A 53 17.94 27.46 -0.81
CA GLU A 53 17.86 26.45 0.25
C GLU A 53 16.56 25.65 0.21
N GLU A 54 15.41 26.29 -0.02
CA GLU A 54 14.12 25.61 -0.19
C GLU A 54 14.16 24.71 -1.42
N LEU A 55 14.70 25.18 -2.54
CA LEU A 55 14.84 24.36 -3.74
C LEU A 55 15.70 23.12 -3.47
N GLU A 56 16.80 23.26 -2.75
CA GLU A 56 17.67 22.13 -2.41
C GLU A 56 17.00 21.16 -1.43
N LYS A 57 16.33 21.67 -0.38
CA LYS A 57 15.51 20.85 0.53
C LYS A 57 14.41 20.09 -0.21
N THR A 58 13.78 20.74 -1.20
CA THR A 58 12.71 20.13 -1.99
C THR A 58 13.27 19.02 -2.90
N LYS A 59 14.41 19.25 -3.54
CA LYS A 59 15.10 18.21 -4.33
C LYS A 59 15.51 17.02 -3.48
N GLN A 60 16.06 17.28 -2.30
CA GLN A 60 16.48 16.22 -1.40
C GLN A 60 15.28 15.40 -0.89
N SER A 61 14.20 16.09 -0.48
CA SER A 61 12.94 15.44 -0.08
C SER A 61 12.34 14.60 -1.22
N LEU A 62 12.43 15.08 -2.46
CA LEU A 62 11.97 14.33 -3.63
C LEU A 62 12.83 13.08 -3.88
N SER A 63 14.15 13.22 -3.76
CA SER A 63 15.09 12.09 -3.87
C SER A 63 14.77 11.00 -2.83
N ASP A 64 14.56 11.39 -1.57
CA ASP A 64 14.23 10.47 -0.49
C ASP A 64 12.85 9.82 -0.70
N ALA A 65 11.87 10.56 -1.24
CA ALA A 65 10.57 10.00 -1.56
C ALA A 65 10.65 8.95 -2.67
N VAL A 66 11.48 9.18 -3.70
CA VAL A 66 11.68 8.23 -4.81
C VAL A 66 12.34 6.95 -4.32
N THR A 67 13.41 7.04 -3.52
CA THR A 67 14.10 5.86 -2.98
C THR A 67 13.18 5.04 -2.07
N ASN A 68 12.40 5.69 -1.20
CA ASN A 68 11.43 5.02 -0.34
C ASN A 68 10.34 4.32 -1.16
N LEU A 69 9.87 4.94 -2.25
CA LEU A 69 8.85 4.37 -3.12
C LEU A 69 9.36 3.12 -3.86
N GLU A 70 10.62 3.10 -4.27
CA GLU A 70 11.25 1.90 -4.84
C GLU A 70 11.33 0.76 -3.84
N VAL A 71 11.71 1.05 -2.58
CA VAL A 71 11.74 0.05 -1.50
C VAL A 71 10.34 -0.51 -1.23
N VAL A 72 9.32 0.34 -1.14
CA VAL A 72 7.94 -0.10 -0.90
C VAL A 72 7.43 -0.98 -2.04
N LYS A 73 7.71 -0.62 -3.29
CA LYS A 73 7.33 -1.45 -4.45
C LYS A 73 7.98 -2.82 -4.40
N LYS A 74 9.29 -2.88 -4.16
CA LYS A 74 10.03 -4.14 -4.04
C LYS A 74 9.47 -5.01 -2.92
N ASN A 75 9.25 -4.43 -1.73
CA ASN A 75 8.68 -5.17 -0.60
C ASN A 75 7.25 -5.68 -0.91
N SER A 76 6.45 -4.89 -1.63
CA SER A 76 5.10 -5.29 -2.04
C SER A 76 5.15 -6.47 -3.02
N GLU A 77 6.06 -6.46 -4.00
CA GLU A 77 6.25 -7.56 -4.96
C GLU A 77 6.74 -8.83 -4.26
N GLU A 78 7.76 -8.71 -3.41
CA GLU A 78 8.28 -9.83 -2.61
C GLU A 78 7.21 -10.42 -1.68
N THR A 79 6.37 -9.57 -1.07
CA THR A 79 5.25 -10.02 -0.23
C THR A 79 4.20 -10.77 -1.04
N ALA A 80 3.82 -10.25 -2.22
CA ALA A 80 2.85 -10.91 -3.09
C ALA A 80 3.35 -12.30 -3.54
N GLN A 81 4.62 -12.39 -3.95
CA GLN A 81 5.26 -13.65 -4.32
C GLN A 81 5.33 -14.64 -3.15
N ALA A 82 5.69 -14.17 -1.95
CA ALA A 82 5.75 -15.01 -0.76
C ALA A 82 4.37 -15.57 -0.38
N VAL A 83 3.31 -14.77 -0.51
CA VAL A 83 1.93 -15.20 -0.26
C VAL A 83 1.47 -16.22 -1.30
N GLU A 84 1.78 -16.01 -2.58
CA GLU A 84 1.47 -16.97 -3.64
C GLU A 84 2.19 -18.31 -3.41
N ALA A 85 3.48 -18.28 -3.07
CA ALA A 85 4.26 -19.47 -2.76
C ALA A 85 3.73 -20.21 -1.51
N ALA A 86 3.25 -19.47 -0.50
CA ALA A 86 2.62 -20.06 0.69
C ALA A 86 1.29 -20.74 0.35
N LEU A 87 0.44 -20.12 -0.48
CA LEU A 87 -0.80 -20.73 -0.97
C LEU A 87 -0.52 -22.00 -1.80
N GLU A 88 0.51 -21.97 -2.65
CA GLU A 88 0.96 -23.14 -3.40
C GLU A 88 1.37 -24.30 -2.48
N THR A 89 2.22 -24.00 -1.50
CA THR A 89 2.73 -25.00 -0.55
C THR A 89 1.60 -25.59 0.31
N ALA A 90 0.61 -24.77 0.65
CA ALA A 90 -0.58 -25.20 1.40
C ALA A 90 -1.63 -25.93 0.54
N GLY A 91 -1.45 -26.00 -0.79
CA GLY A 91 -2.43 -26.61 -1.70
C GLY A 91 -3.72 -25.78 -1.87
N LEU A 92 -3.68 -24.49 -1.56
CA LEU A 92 -4.83 -23.58 -1.53
C LEU A 92 -4.95 -22.70 -2.79
N LYS A 93 -4.29 -23.07 -3.91
CA LYS A 93 -4.30 -22.28 -5.15
C LYS A 93 -5.72 -22.03 -5.69
N GLU A 94 -6.61 -23.00 -5.56
CA GLU A 94 -8.00 -22.90 -6.03
C GLU A 94 -8.88 -22.03 -5.11
N GLU A 95 -8.42 -21.77 -3.87
CA GLU A 95 -9.09 -20.90 -2.89
C GLU A 95 -8.46 -19.50 -2.85
N ALA A 96 -7.49 -19.23 -3.73
CA ALA A 96 -6.81 -17.94 -3.80
C ALA A 96 -7.79 -16.83 -4.18
N LYS A 97 -7.71 -15.72 -3.45
CA LYS A 97 -8.46 -14.49 -3.65
C LYS A 97 -7.64 -13.48 -4.45
N GLU A 98 -8.31 -12.48 -5.00
CA GLU A 98 -7.65 -11.43 -5.80
C GLU A 98 -6.73 -10.52 -4.96
N SER A 99 -7.02 -10.36 -3.65
CA SER A 99 -6.26 -9.51 -2.76
C SER A 99 -5.23 -10.29 -1.93
N VAL A 100 -3.98 -9.82 -1.93
CA VAL A 100 -2.89 -10.36 -1.09
C VAL A 100 -3.27 -10.35 0.39
N VAL A 101 -3.97 -9.32 0.86
CA VAL A 101 -4.41 -9.21 2.27
C VAL A 101 -5.41 -10.31 2.62
N GLU A 102 -6.34 -10.60 1.71
CA GLU A 102 -7.34 -11.65 1.94
C GLU A 102 -6.72 -13.05 1.87
N ASN A 103 -5.69 -13.23 1.03
CA ASN A 103 -4.89 -14.45 0.97
C ASN A 103 -4.08 -14.69 2.24
N ILE A 104 -3.51 -13.62 2.83
CA ILE A 104 -2.86 -13.71 4.15
C ILE A 104 -3.87 -14.12 5.23
N ALA A 105 -5.08 -13.55 5.20
CA ALA A 105 -6.14 -13.92 6.14
C ALA A 105 -6.58 -15.39 5.97
N LEU A 106 -6.73 -15.86 4.72
CA LEU A 106 -7.04 -17.25 4.40
C LEU A 106 -5.96 -18.20 4.92
N LEU A 107 -4.69 -17.91 4.65
CA LEU A 107 -3.56 -18.67 5.19
C LEU A 107 -3.59 -18.71 6.72
N GLY A 108 -3.88 -17.57 7.38
CA GLY A 108 -4.02 -17.49 8.83
C GLY A 108 -5.15 -18.36 9.39
N GLU A 109 -6.32 -18.35 8.74
CA GLU A 109 -7.47 -19.18 9.10
C GLU A 109 -7.14 -20.67 8.95
N LYS A 110 -6.54 -21.07 7.82
CA LYS A 110 -6.16 -22.45 7.55
C LYS A 110 -5.06 -22.95 8.47
N CYS A 111 -4.08 -22.11 8.81
CA CYS A 111 -3.08 -22.44 9.84
C CYS A 111 -3.73 -22.73 11.20
N LYS A 112 -4.77 -21.98 11.59
CA LYS A 112 -5.52 -22.23 12.83
C LYS A 112 -6.36 -23.51 12.74
N GLU A 113 -7.00 -23.76 11.61
CA GLU A 113 -7.78 -24.98 11.35
C GLU A 113 -6.88 -26.24 11.43
N PHE A 114 -5.76 -26.25 10.72
CA PHE A 114 -4.81 -27.36 10.73
C PHE A 114 -4.12 -27.53 12.09
N GLY A 115 -3.73 -26.43 12.74
CA GLY A 115 -3.14 -26.48 14.09
C GLY A 115 -4.11 -26.95 15.17
N GLY A 116 -5.41 -26.72 15.00
CA GLY A 116 -6.47 -27.21 15.89
C GLY A 116 -7.00 -28.60 15.53
N SER A 117 -6.69 -29.11 14.33
CA SER A 117 -7.14 -30.43 13.90
C SER A 117 -6.41 -31.52 14.68
N LYS A 118 -7.16 -32.34 15.43
CA LYS A 118 -6.60 -33.51 16.10
C LYS A 118 -6.17 -34.50 15.02
N ASN A 119 -4.92 -34.92 15.07
CA ASN A 119 -4.34 -35.89 14.15
C ASN A 119 -5.19 -37.16 14.16
N ARG A 120 -5.98 -37.38 13.09
CA ARG A 120 -6.88 -38.54 12.94
C ARG A 120 -6.13 -39.88 12.82
N HIS A 121 -4.79 -39.85 12.82
CA HIS A 121 -3.93 -41.03 12.81
C HIS A 121 -3.15 -41.23 14.11
N SER A 122 -3.19 -40.31 15.08
CA SER A 122 -2.63 -40.54 16.40
C SER A 122 -3.75 -40.86 17.39
N VAL A 123 -3.85 -42.15 17.74
CA VAL A 123 -4.49 -42.72 18.94
C VAL A 123 -5.91 -42.24 19.22
N VAL A 124 -6.88 -43.17 19.20
CA VAL A 124 -8.25 -42.94 19.69
C VAL A 124 -8.18 -42.19 21.02
N GLU A 125 -8.85 -41.05 21.12
CA GLU A 125 -8.87 -40.27 22.35
C GLU A 125 -9.49 -41.12 23.47
N ASN A 126 -8.64 -41.57 24.39
CA ASN A 126 -9.08 -42.22 25.61
C ASN A 126 -9.15 -41.13 26.69
N ASP A 127 -10.33 -40.55 26.86
CA ASP A 127 -10.62 -39.56 27.90
C ASP A 127 -10.90 -40.22 29.27
N GLY A 128 -10.65 -41.53 29.39
CA GLY A 128 -10.90 -42.32 30.60
C GLY A 128 -12.38 -42.44 30.93
N LYS A 129 -13.28 -42.04 30.03
CA LYS A 129 -14.73 -42.21 30.16
C LYS A 129 -15.19 -43.16 29.08
N GLU A 130 -15.92 -44.21 29.47
CA GLU A 130 -16.60 -45.02 28.48
C GLU A 130 -17.73 -44.19 27.87
N VAL A 131 -17.46 -43.63 26.69
CA VAL A 131 -18.51 -43.08 25.85
C VAL A 131 -19.34 -44.29 25.41
N SER A 132 -20.55 -44.40 25.95
CA SER A 132 -21.49 -45.47 25.66
C SER A 132 -22.01 -45.34 24.23
N GLU A 133 -21.16 -45.52 23.24
CA GLU A 133 -21.56 -45.54 21.85
C GLU A 133 -21.79 -46.97 21.37
N ASN A 134 -22.96 -47.13 20.75
CA ASN A 134 -23.37 -48.17 19.82
C ASN A 134 -23.86 -49.50 20.43
N GLY A 135 -25.16 -49.49 20.77
CA GLY A 135 -25.99 -50.71 20.73
C GLY A 135 -25.72 -51.74 21.82
N LEU A 136 -24.94 -51.38 22.85
CA LEU A 136 -24.68 -52.25 24.00
C LEU A 136 -25.56 -51.82 25.19
N ILE A 137 -26.34 -52.74 25.74
CA ILE A 137 -27.08 -52.55 26.99
C ILE A 137 -26.29 -53.25 28.10
N GLY A 138 -25.69 -52.48 29.02
CA GLY A 138 -24.97 -53.02 30.17
C GLY A 138 -23.75 -53.89 29.80
N GLY A 139 -23.08 -53.58 28.68
CA GLY A 139 -21.93 -54.34 28.18
C GLY A 139 -22.28 -55.54 27.29
N PHE A 140 -23.58 -55.78 27.02
CA PHE A 140 -24.04 -56.83 26.13
C PHE A 140 -24.66 -56.26 24.86
N MET A 141 -24.41 -56.91 23.71
CA MET A 141 -25.05 -56.57 22.44
C MET A 141 -26.57 -56.60 22.57
N ASN A 142 -27.24 -55.51 22.20
CA ASN A 142 -28.69 -55.39 22.22
C ASN A 142 -29.29 -56.49 21.33
N PRO A 143 -30.01 -57.47 21.90
CA PRO A 143 -30.58 -58.58 21.14
C PRO A 143 -31.65 -58.13 20.14
N GLU A 144 -32.24 -56.95 20.35
CA GLU A 144 -33.34 -56.42 19.55
C GLU A 144 -32.88 -55.56 18.36
N ASP A 145 -31.58 -55.30 18.24
CA ASP A 145 -30.99 -54.56 17.12
C ASP A 145 -31.15 -55.33 15.80
N GLU A 146 -31.47 -54.61 14.71
CA GLU A 146 -31.70 -55.18 13.36
C GLU A 146 -30.52 -56.03 12.90
N HIS A 147 -29.29 -55.59 13.20
CA HIS A 147 -28.07 -56.32 12.86
C HIS A 147 -27.92 -57.64 13.63
N ASN A 148 -28.44 -57.72 14.86
CA ASN A 148 -28.34 -58.91 15.72
C ASN A 148 -29.48 -59.91 15.45
N LYS A 149 -30.61 -59.45 14.90
CA LYS A 149 -31.69 -60.31 14.40
C LYS A 149 -31.25 -61.15 13.19
N LEU A 150 -30.35 -60.62 12.35
CA LEU A 150 -29.76 -61.37 11.23
C LEU A 150 -28.96 -62.59 11.72
N LEU A 151 -28.21 -62.46 12.81
CA LEU A 151 -27.40 -63.55 13.38
C LEU A 151 -28.27 -64.67 13.99
N GLN A 152 -29.45 -64.34 14.52
CA GLN A 152 -30.38 -65.36 15.04
C GLN A 152 -31.04 -66.20 13.94
N LYS A 153 -31.22 -65.64 12.73
CA LYS A 153 -31.80 -66.40 11.59
C LYS A 153 -30.85 -67.45 11.01
N ILE A 154 -29.54 -67.33 11.23
CA ILE A 154 -28.52 -68.27 10.70
C ILE A 154 -28.32 -69.49 11.63
N LYS A 155 -28.84 -69.45 12.86
CA LYS A 155 -28.74 -70.54 13.84
C LYS A 155 -29.95 -71.49 13.89
N LYS A 156 -30.79 -71.51 12.85
CA LYS A 156 -31.90 -72.48 12.71
C LYS A 156 -31.65 -73.45 11.57
#